data_AF-A0A5M3WHT0-F1
#
_entry.id   AF-A0A5M3WHT0-F1
#
_cell.length_a   1.000
_cell.length_b   1.000
_cell.length_c   1.000
_cell.angle_alpha   90.00
_cell.angle_beta   90.00
_cell.angle_gamma   90.00
#
_symmetry.space_group_name_H-M   'P 1'
#
loop_
_entity.id
_entity.type
_entity.pdbx_description
1 polymer ?
#
loop_
_entity_poly.entity_id
_entity_poly.type
_entity_poly.pdbx_seq_one_letter_code
_entity_poly.pdbx_strand_id
1 'polypeptide(L)' 'MATQEEINAARRKIPRLSAQHSDDVRKLLQLIDGGAIKGKAANSLTRDLEGFDAGLKSVFRRAPALVDEARPDKV' A
#
# COMPACT_ATOMS: atom_id res chain seq x y z
N MET A 1 15.93 2.68 -19.41
CA MET A 1 15.52 3.73 -18.45
C MET A 1 14.02 3.97 -18.63
N ALA A 2 13.34 4.59 -17.67
CA ALA A 2 11.88 4.81 -17.75
C ALA A 2 11.57 6.03 -18.62
N THR A 3 10.64 5.88 -19.55
CA THR A 3 10.08 6.97 -20.35
C THR A 3 9.24 7.92 -19.47
N GLN A 4 9.03 9.16 -19.95
CA GLN A 4 8.17 10.12 -19.24
C GLN A 4 6.72 9.61 -19.07
N GLU A 5 6.24 8.79 -20.01
CA GLU A 5 4.93 8.15 -19.93
C GLU A 5 4.87 7.13 -18.78
N GLU A 6 5.91 6.31 -18.62
CA GLU A 6 6.01 5.33 -17.53
C GLU A 6 6.11 6.00 -16.16
N ILE A 7 6.87 7.10 -16.04
CA ILE A 7 6.96 7.92 -14.83
C ILE A 7 5.57 8.49 -14.48
N ASN A 8 4.86 9.04 -15.47
CA ASN A 8 3.51 9.58 -15.25
C ASN A 8 2.49 8.48 -14.91
N ALA A 9 2.61 7.29 -15.51
CA ALA A 9 1.79 6.14 -15.15
C ALA A 9 2.04 5.70 -13.70
N ALA A 10 3.30 5.65 -13.27
CA ALA A 10 3.67 5.34 -11.89
C ALA A 10 3.10 6.36 -10.89
N ARG A 11 3.23 7.67 -11.19
CA ARG A 11 2.66 8.76 -10.37
C ARG A 11 1.15 8.60 -10.17
N ARG A 12 0.41 8.19 -11.20
CA ARG A 12 -1.05 7.95 -11.10
C ARG A 12 -1.40 6.65 -10.38
N LYS A 13 -0.55 5.63 -10.49
CA LYS A 13 -0.85 4.27 -9.97
C LYS A 13 -0.54 4.12 -8.49
N ILE A 14 0.53 4.75 -8.00
CA ILE A 14 0.96 4.69 -6.59
C ILE A 14 -0.18 5.08 -5.61
N PRO A 15 -0.88 6.22 -5.76
CA PRO A 15 -1.96 6.59 -4.85
C PRO A 15 -3.14 5.60 -4.89
N ARG A 16 -3.48 5.09 -6.08
CA ARG A 16 -4.57 4.12 -6.27
C ARG A 16 -4.26 2.80 -5.56
N LEU A 17 -3.03 2.30 -5.70
CA LEU A 17 -2.57 1.10 -5.00
C LEU A 17 -2.56 1.28 -3.49
N SER A 18 -2.10 2.43 -3.01
CA SER A 18 -2.10 2.75 -1.58
C SER A 18 -3.52 2.78 -0.99
N ALA A 19 -4.47 3.38 -1.71
CA ALA A 19 -5.87 3.45 -1.29
C ALA A 19 -6.53 2.06 -1.29
N GLN A 20 -6.40 1.31 -2.39
CA GLN A 20 -6.91 -0.05 -2.52
C GLN A 20 -6.40 -0.94 -1.39
N HIS A 21 -5.09 -0.90 -1.12
CA HIS A 21 -4.50 -1.72 -0.07
C HIS A 21 -5.02 -1.35 1.32
N SER A 22 -5.14 -0.05 1.62
CA SER A 22 -5.70 0.42 2.90
C SER A 22 -7.15 -0.04 3.09
N ASP A 23 -7.93 -0.07 2.02
CA ASP A 23 -9.32 -0.53 2.05
C ASP A 23 -9.41 -2.05 2.25
N ASP A 24 -8.52 -2.83 1.62
CA ASP A 24 -8.51 -4.28 1.77
C ASP A 24 -8.10 -4.71 3.18
N VAL A 25 -7.08 -4.08 3.78
CA VAL A 25 -6.73 -4.33 5.19
C VAL A 25 -7.87 -3.95 6.12
N ARG A 26 -8.53 -2.80 5.88
CA ARG A 26 -9.69 -2.39 6.68
C ARG A 26 -10.82 -3.43 6.62
N LYS A 27 -11.12 -3.97 5.44
CA LYS A 27 -12.14 -5.02 5.29
C LYS A 27 -11.77 -6.29 6.03
N LEU A 28 -10.50 -6.70 5.98
CA LEU A 28 -10.04 -7.87 6.73
C LEU A 28 -10.18 -7.68 8.24
N LEU A 29 -9.82 -6.51 8.76
CA LEU A 29 -10.00 -6.16 10.17
C LEU A 29 -11.49 -6.20 10.56
N GLN A 30 -12.37 -5.64 9.72
CA GLN A 30 -13.82 -5.70 9.95
C GLN A 30 -14.38 -7.12 9.99
N LEU A 31 -13.84 -8.05 9.19
CA LEU A 31 -14.24 -9.47 9.25
C LEU A 31 -13.79 -10.12 10.58
N ILE A 32 -12.60 -9.78 11.06
CA ILE A 32 -12.09 -10.26 12.34
C ILE A 32 -12.95 -9.71 13.48
N ASP A 33 -13.24 -8.40 13.48
CA ASP A 33 -14.12 -7.74 14.46
C ASP A 33 -15.56 -8.31 14.42
N GLY A 34 -16.04 -8.67 13.22
CA GLY A 34 -17.31 -9.36 12.99
C GLY A 34 -17.31 -10.83 13.45
N GLY A 35 -16.19 -11.35 13.94
CA GLY A 35 -16.07 -12.67 14.53
C GLY A 35 -15.80 -13.82 13.57
N ALA A 36 -15.32 -13.53 12.34
CA ALA A 36 -14.90 -14.57 11.39
C ALA A 36 -13.75 -15.42 11.94
N ILE A 37 -12.90 -14.83 12.79
CA ILE A 37 -11.83 -15.49 13.54
C ILE A 37 -11.91 -14.99 14.99
N LYS A 38 -11.60 -15.84 15.97
CA LYS A 38 -11.70 -15.49 17.41
C LYS A 38 -10.46 -15.90 18.21
N GLY A 39 -10.33 -15.32 19.40
CA GLY A 39 -9.31 -15.67 20.39
C GLY A 39 -7.90 -15.30 19.95
N LYS A 40 -6.91 -16.08 20.39
CA LYS A 40 -5.49 -15.78 20.16
C LYS A 40 -5.13 -15.61 18.68
N ALA A 41 -5.75 -16.39 17.79
CA ALA A 41 -5.53 -16.30 16.35
C ALA A 41 -6.00 -14.95 15.77
N ALA A 42 -7.16 -14.45 16.21
CA ALA A 42 -7.67 -13.14 15.81
C ALA A 42 -6.73 -12.00 16.24
N ASN A 43 -6.25 -12.06 17.49
CA ASN A 43 -5.35 -11.05 18.03
C ASN A 43 -4.00 -11.03 17.29
N SER A 44 -3.43 -12.21 16.99
CA SER A 44 -2.20 -12.30 16.20
C SER A 44 -2.41 -11.75 14.78
N LEU A 45 -3.47 -12.17 14.09
CA LEU A 45 -3.74 -11.73 12.74
C LEU A 45 -4.01 -10.21 12.66
N THR A 46 -4.72 -9.66 13.64
CA THR A 46 -4.94 -8.20 13.75
C THR A 46 -3.62 -7.45 13.81
N ARG A 47 -2.71 -7.88 14.69
CA ARG A 47 -1.38 -7.27 14.82
C ARG A 47 -0.56 -7.38 13.55
N ASP A 48 -0.61 -8.53 12.88
CA ASP A 48 0.11 -8.74 11.62
C ASP A 48 -0.44 -7.83 10.51
N LEU A 49 -1.76 -7.66 10.43
CA LEU A 49 -2.42 -6.76 9.48
C LEU A 49 -2.09 -5.29 9.75
N GLU A 50 -2.09 -4.85 11.01
CA GLU A 50 -1.68 -3.49 11.41
C GLU A 50 -0.22 -3.22 11.06
N GLY A 51 0.67 -4.18 11.34
CA GLY A 51 2.09 -4.09 10.98
C GLY A 51 2.30 -4.03 9.47
N PHE A 52 1.55 -4.84 8.72
CA PHE A 52 1.59 -4.85 7.26
C PHE A 52 1.12 -3.52 6.66
N ASP A 53 -0.01 -2.97 7.13
CA ASP A 53 -0.54 -1.68 6.69
C ASP A 53 0.43 -0.53 7.00
N ALA A 54 1.01 -0.51 8.20
CA ALA A 54 2.01 0.50 8.57
C ALA A 54 3.26 0.42 7.66
N GLY A 55 3.75 -0.79 7.38
CA GLY A 55 4.87 -1.03 6.48
C GLY A 55 4.58 -0.56 5.06
N LEU A 56 3.44 -0.93 4.50
CA LEU A 56 3.05 -0.52 3.15
C LEU A 56 2.80 0.98 3.04
N LYS A 57 2.16 1.60 4.03
CA LYS A 57 2.00 3.07 4.08
C LYS A 57 3.35 3.79 4.09
N SER A 58 4.35 3.24 4.79
CA SER A 58 5.71 3.79 4.77
C SER A 58 6.34 3.74 3.38
N VAL A 59 6.18 2.61 2.66
CA VAL A 59 6.65 2.46 1.28
C VAL A 59 5.92 3.43 0.34
N PHE A 60 4.59 3.48 0.38
CA PHE A 60 3.81 4.36 -0.49
C PHE A 60 4.01 5.85 -0.19
N ARG A 61 4.41 6.21 1.02
CA ARG A 61 4.80 7.59 1.35
C ARG A 61 6.09 8.01 0.66
N ARG A 62 7.05 7.08 0.51
CA ARG A 62 8.35 7.33 -0.13
C ARG A 62 8.30 7.22 -1.65
N ALA A 63 7.42 6.37 -2.17
CA ALA A 63 7.37 6.04 -3.59
C ALA A 63 7.19 7.26 -4.52
N PRO A 64 6.38 8.30 -4.22
CA PRO A 64 6.27 9.49 -5.05
C PRO A 64 7.59 10.23 -5.22
N ALA A 65 8.33 10.43 -4.11
CA ALA A 65 9.63 11.11 -4.15
C ALA A 65 10.64 10.34 -5.03
N LEU A 66 10.67 9.01 -4.91
CA LEU A 66 11.52 8.16 -5.75
C LEU A 66 11.14 8.21 -7.24
N VAL A 67 9.84 8.34 -7.54
CA VAL A 67 9.37 8.52 -8.93
C VAL A 67 9.72 9.90 -9.46
N ASP A 68 9.74 10.92 -8.61
CA ASP A 68 10.11 12.28 -8.98
C ASP A 68 11.62 12.45 -9.19
N GLU A 69 12.44 11.62 -8.52
CA GLU A 69 13.88 11.53 -8.75
C GLU A 69 14.22 10.83 -10.08
N ALA A 70 13.30 10.04 -10.64
CA ALA A 70 13.49 9.40 -11.93
C ALA A 70 13.55 10.47 -13.04
N ARG A 71 14.70 10.58 -13.71
CA ARG A 71 14.86 11.46 -14.87
C ARG A 71 14.41 10.73 -16.15
N PRO A 72 13.57 11.34 -17.00
CA PRO A 72 13.28 10.82 -18.33
C PRO A 72 14.53 10.92 -19.21
N ASP A 73 14.69 9.99 -20.17
CA ASP A 73 15.73 10.10 -21.20
C ASP A 73 15.56 11.41 -21.99
N LYS A 74 16.67 12.12 -22.22
CA LYS A 74 16.71 13.20 -23.21
C LYS A 74 16.69 12.54 -24.59
N VAL A 75 15.54 12.55 -25.24
CA VAL A 75 15.45 12.29 -26.68
C VAL A 75 16.05 13.48 -27.42
#